data_AF-A0A9E2MGY3-F1
#
_entry.id   AF-A0A9E2MGY3-F1
#
_cell.length_a   1.000
_cell.length_b   1.000
_cell.length_c   1.000
_cell.angle_alpha   90.00
_cell.angle_beta   90.00
_cell.angle_gamma   90.00
#
_symmetry.space_group_name_H-M   'P 1'
#
loop_
_entity.id
_entity.type
_entity.pdbx_description
1 polymer ?
#
loop_
_entity_poly.entity_id
_entity_poly.type
_entity_poly.pdbx_seq_one_letter_code
_entity_poly.pdbx_strand_id
1 'polypeptide(L)' 'MQRLERLSADSVWAHRASGIRASLDKALARGNAADPAYLDLLIQQGFELLEKAAQEIPAHEL' A
#
# COMPACT_ATOMS: atom_id res chain seq x y z
N MET A 1 7.05 16.07 -12.37
CA MET A 1 6.05 15.48 -11.45
C MET A 1 4.96 14.68 -12.18
N GLN A 2 4.34 15.21 -13.22
CA GLN A 2 3.19 14.59 -13.92
C GLN A 2 3.37 13.15 -14.45
N ARG A 3 4.61 12.73 -14.74
CA ARG A 3 4.92 11.39 -15.26
C ARG A 3 5.02 10.34 -14.15
N LEU A 4 5.49 10.72 -12.96
CA LEU A 4 5.59 9.87 -11.78
C LEU A 4 4.19 9.62 -11.18
N GLU A 5 3.32 10.63 -11.20
CA GLU A 5 1.91 10.50 -10.79
C GLU A 5 1.12 9.55 -11.68
N ARG A 6 1.35 9.57 -13.00
CA ARG A 6 0.74 8.62 -13.94
C ARG A 6 1.29 7.21 -13.78
N LEU A 7 2.61 7.04 -13.62
CA LEU A 7 3.20 5.72 -13.34
C LEU A 7 2.63 5.14 -12.03
N SER A 8 2.48 5.98 -11.01
CA SER A 8 1.93 5.62 -9.71
C SER A 8 0.43 5.33 -9.73
N ALA A 9 -0.34 5.81 -10.70
CA ALA A 9 -1.78 5.55 -10.80
C ALA A 9 -2.10 4.30 -11.62
N ASP A 10 -1.31 4.03 -12.67
CA ASP A 10 -1.47 2.86 -13.55
C ASP A 10 -0.64 1.65 -13.09
N SER A 11 0.20 1.79 -12.08
CA SER A 11 0.97 0.67 -11.53
C SER A 11 0.07 -0.37 -10.86
N VAL A 12 0.36 -1.65 -11.08
CA VAL A 12 -0.26 -2.78 -10.38
C VAL A 12 -0.16 -2.61 -8.85
N TRP A 13 0.87 -1.92 -8.35
CA TRP A 13 1.03 -1.62 -6.94
C TRP A 13 0.00 -0.60 -6.43
N ALA A 14 -0.45 0.35 -7.25
CA ALA A 14 -1.46 1.35 -6.88
C ALA A 14 -2.81 0.69 -6.55
N HIS A 15 -3.20 -0.26 -7.39
CA HIS A 15 -4.42 -1.03 -7.20
C HIS A 15 -4.34 -1.89 -5.93
N ARG A 16 -3.21 -2.57 -5.72
CA ARG A 16 -2.98 -3.38 -4.51
C ARG A 16 -2.92 -2.52 -3.24
N ALA A 17 -2.33 -1.33 -3.29
CA ALA A 17 -2.25 -0.38 -2.19
C ALA A 17 -3.63 0.09 -1.77
N SER A 18 -4.49 0.34 -2.75
CA SER A 18 -5.88 0.72 -2.52
C SER A 18 -6.65 -0.36 -1.74
N GLY A 19 -6.39 -1.64 -2.00
CA GLY A 19 -7.00 -2.76 -1.28
C GLY A 19 -6.54 -2.88 0.18
N ILE A 20 -5.24 -2.71 0.45
CA ILE A 20 -4.68 -2.73 1.81
C ILE A 20 -5.21 -1.54 2.61
N ARG A 21 -5.20 -0.34 2.01
CA ARG A 21 -5.76 0.87 2.62
C ARG A 21 -7.22 0.69 3.01
N ALA A 22 -8.07 0.19 2.09
CA ALA A 22 -9.48 -0.04 2.38
C ALA A 22 -9.69 -1.07 3.50
N SER A 23 -8.80 -2.06 3.62
CA SER A 23 -8.85 -3.06 4.69
C SER A 23 -8.43 -2.46 6.04
N LEU A 24 -7.41 -1.60 6.06
CA LEU A 24 -7.00 -0.84 7.23
C LEU A 24 -8.10 0.11 7.70
N ASP A 25 -8.71 0.88 6.79
CA ASP A 25 -9.82 1.80 7.12
C ASP A 25 -11.01 1.04 7.73
N LYS A 26 -11.34 -0.14 7.19
CA LYS A 26 -12.38 -1.01 7.74
C LYS A 26 -12.01 -1.57 9.11
N ALA A 27 -10.75 -1.93 9.33
CA ALA A 27 -10.29 -2.43 10.62
C ALA A 27 -10.31 -1.31 11.67
N LEU A 28 -9.84 -0.12 11.33
CA LEU A 28 -9.89 1.07 12.20
C LEU A 28 -11.33 1.49 12.53
N ALA A 29 -12.25 1.40 11.57
CA ALA A 29 -13.67 1.67 11.79
C ALA A 29 -14.32 0.70 12.79
N ARG A 30 -13.76 -0.51 12.99
CA ARG A 30 -14.20 -1.44 14.05
C ARG A 30 -13.67 -1.06 15.44
N GLY A 31 -12.76 -0.09 15.54
CA GLY A 31 -12.21 0.41 16.80
C GLY A 31 -11.55 -0.70 17.63
N ASN A 32 -11.88 -0.75 18.92
CA ASN A 32 -11.32 -1.73 19.88
C ASN A 32 -11.68 -3.19 19.59
N ALA A 33 -12.57 -3.46 18.62
CA ALA A 33 -12.95 -4.81 18.20
C ALA A 33 -12.07 -5.36 17.07
N ALA A 34 -11.11 -4.57 16.57
CA ALA A 34 -10.14 -5.06 15.59
C ALA A 34 -9.14 -6.00 16.26
N ASP A 35 -8.95 -7.19 15.68
CA ASP A 35 -7.92 -8.13 16.10
C ASP A 35 -6.53 -7.50 15.86
N PRO A 36 -5.70 -7.30 16.90
CA PRO A 36 -4.36 -6.74 16.76
C PRO A 36 -3.48 -7.53 15.78
N ALA A 37 -3.60 -8.86 15.73
CA ALA A 37 -2.82 -9.68 14.81
C ALA A 37 -3.22 -9.43 13.35
N TYR A 38 -4.49 -9.13 13.11
CA TYR A 38 -4.98 -8.76 11.78
C TYR A 38 -4.48 -7.37 11.35
N LEU A 39 -4.41 -6.42 12.28
CA LEU A 39 -3.83 -5.10 12.01
C LEU A 39 -2.34 -5.19 11.68
N ASP A 40 -1.57 -5.95 12.45
CA ASP A 40 -0.14 -6.17 12.17
C ASP A 40 0.08 -6.82 10.80
N LEU A 41 -0.76 -7.79 10.43
CA LEU A 41 -0.72 -8.40 9.10
C LEU A 41 -0.95 -7.36 7.98
N LEU A 42 -1.97 -6.51 8.12
CA LEU A 42 -2.27 -5.47 7.13
C LEU A 42 -1.14 -4.43 7.01
N ILE A 43 -0.53 -4.06 8.14
CA ILE A 43 0.62 -3.15 8.18
C ILE A 43 1.81 -3.78 7.45
N GLN A 44 2.14 -5.03 7.77
CA GLN A 44 3.24 -5.75 7.13
C GLN A 44 3.05 -5.88 5.63
N GLN A 45 1.84 -6.25 5.18
CA GLN A 45 1.51 -6.30 3.77
C GLN A 45 1.65 -4.93 3.09
N GLY A 46 1.30 -3.85 3.78
CA GLY A 46 1.51 -2.48 3.30
C GLY A 46 2.98 -2.18 3.05
N PHE A 47 3.87 -2.53 3.98
CA PHE A 47 5.32 -2.34 3.83
C PHE A 47 5.89 -3.18 2.68
N GLU A 48 5.55 -4.46 2.58
CA GLU A 48 5.99 -5.30 1.46
C GLU A 48 5.56 -4.73 0.09
N LEU A 49 4.40 -4.10 0.05
CA LEU A 49 3.89 -3.47 -1.16
C LEU A 49 4.72 -2.24 -1.53
N LEU A 50 5.09 -1.42 -0.55
CA LEU A 50 5.95 -0.25 -0.74
C LEU A 50 7.35 -0.66 -1.22
N GLU A 51 7.93 -1.73 -0.66
CA GLU A 51 9.22 -2.27 -1.12
C GLU A 51 9.16 -2.71 -2.59
N LYS A 52 8.12 -3.46 -2.96
CA LYS A 52 7.94 -3.92 -4.35
C LYS A 52 7.68 -2.77 -5.31
N ALA A 53 6.92 -1.76 -4.89
CA ALA A 53 6.70 -0.55 -5.68
C ALA A 53 8.00 0.24 -5.88
N ALA A 54 8.84 0.35 -4.83
CA ALA A 54 10.12 1.03 -4.92
C ALA A 54 11.10 0.33 -5.88
N GLN A 55 11.05 -1.02 -5.95
CA GLN A 55 11.86 -1.80 -6.89
C GLN A 55 11.48 -1.59 -8.36
N GLU A 56 10.25 -1.15 -8.66
CA GLU A 56 9.82 -0.82 -10.03
C GLU A 56 10.28 0.56 -10.49
N ILE A 57 10.80 1.42 -9.60
CA ILE A 57 11.34 2.71 -9.97
C ILE A 57 12.76 2.47 -10.53
N PRO A 58 13.01 2.64 -11.84
CA PRO A 58 14.31 2.35 -12.42
C PRO A 58 15.37 3.30 -11.85
N ALA A 59 16.53 2.75 -11.48
CA ALA A 59 17.64 3.43 -10.80
C ALA A 59 18.19 4.69 -11.51
N HIS A 60 17.80 4.96 -12.75
CA HIS A 60 18.20 6.16 -13.50
C HIS A 60 17.31 7.40 -13.26
N GLU A 61 16.25 7.31 -12.44
CA GLU A 61 15.38 8.44 -12.09
C GLU A 61 15.59 8.98 -10.65
N LEU A 62 16.68 8.59 -9.97
CA LEU A 62 17.07 9.09 -8.64
C LEU A 62 18.22 10.09 -8.70
#